data_AF-A0A2D4EM40-F1
#
_entry.id   AF-A0A2D4EM40-F1
#
_cell.length_a   1.000
_cell.length_b   1.000
_cell.length_c   1.000
_cell.angle_alpha   90.00
_cell.angle_beta   90.00
_cell.angle_gamma   90.00
#
_symmetry.space_group_name_H-M   'P 1'
#
loop_
_entity.id
_entity.type
_entity.pdbx_description
1 polymer ?
#
loop_
_entity_poly.entity_id
_entity_poly.type
_entity_poly.pdbx_seq_one_letter_code
_entity_poly.pdbx_strand_id
1 'polypeptide(L)'
;ARQLLIELGQNNDSEIEENKSKLEQLKTVLEMYGHFSGINRKVQLTYLPHGCPKTSSEEEDNRKQEPSLLLVLKWGGELTPAGRVQAEELGRAFRCMYPGGQGDYAGFPGCGLLRLHSTYRHDLKIYASDEGRVQMTAAAFAKGLLALEGELTPILVQMVKSANMNGLLDSDSDSLSNCQHRVKARLNEILQRDRDFTSEDYEKLTPSGSISLIKSMEVIKNPIKTCDKVYFLIQSLTSQIKQRM
;
A
#
# COMPACT_ATOMS: atom_id res chain seq x y z
N ALA A 1 11.75 3.06 -21.77
CA ALA A 1 11.10 4.32 -21.35
C ALA A 1 11.40 5.47 -22.32
N ARG A 2 12.68 5.84 -22.56
CA ARG A 2 13.03 6.89 -23.55
C ARG A 2 12.65 6.53 -25.00
N GLN A 3 12.85 5.28 -25.42
CA GLN A 3 12.49 4.79 -26.76
C GLN A 3 10.97 4.84 -27.03
N LEU A 4 10.18 4.31 -26.09
CA LEU A 4 8.72 4.19 -26.21
C LEU A 4 8.00 5.51 -26.51
N LEU A 5 8.40 6.62 -25.89
CA LEU A 5 7.78 7.93 -26.12
C LEU A 5 8.22 8.59 -27.43
N ILE A 6 9.41 8.25 -27.92
CA ILE A 6 9.92 8.76 -29.20
C ILE A 6 9.23 8.02 -30.36
N GLU A 7 9.02 6.71 -30.21
CA GLU A 7 8.25 5.89 -31.17
C GLU A 7 6.76 6.28 -31.19
N LEU A 8 6.17 6.60 -30.03
CA LEU A 8 4.79 7.12 -29.91
C LEU A 8 4.57 8.49 -30.59
N GLY A 9 5.62 9.31 -30.73
CA GLY A 9 5.56 10.57 -31.45
C GLY A 9 5.62 10.42 -32.98
N GLN A 10 6.01 9.26 -33.48
CA GLN A 10 6.19 8.97 -34.91
C GLN A 10 5.15 7.99 -35.45
N ASN A 11 4.55 7.14 -34.60
CA ASN A 11 3.50 6.19 -34.97
C ASN A 11 2.15 6.60 -34.35
N ASN A 12 1.33 7.32 -35.11
CA ASN A 12 -0.08 7.59 -34.75
C ASN A 12 -0.98 6.31 -34.80
N ASP A 13 -0.44 5.17 -35.24
CA ASP A 13 -1.19 3.92 -35.50
C ASP A 13 -1.07 2.85 -34.40
N SER A 14 -0.33 3.09 -33.31
CA SER A 14 -0.34 2.15 -32.19
C SER A 14 -1.51 2.47 -31.27
N GLU A 15 -2.48 1.54 -31.19
CA GLU A 15 -3.68 1.49 -30.34
C GLU A 15 -3.41 1.60 -28.83
N ILE A 16 -2.63 2.59 -28.39
CA ILE A 16 -2.52 2.95 -26.99
C ILE A 16 -3.67 3.92 -26.76
N GLU A 17 -4.83 3.37 -26.38
CA GLU A 17 -6.06 4.07 -25.99
C GLU A 17 -5.89 4.87 -24.67
N GLU A 18 -4.66 5.23 -24.30
CA GLU A 18 -4.32 5.90 -23.04
C GLU A 18 -4.14 7.41 -23.21
N ASN A 19 -4.73 8.16 -22.27
CA ASN A 19 -4.60 9.61 -22.19
C ASN A 19 -3.12 10.00 -21.99
N LYS A 20 -2.59 10.83 -22.91
CA LYS A 20 -1.21 11.35 -22.91
C LYS A 20 -0.74 11.85 -21.53
N SER A 21 -1.61 12.48 -20.76
CA SER A 21 -1.30 12.95 -19.40
C SER A 21 -0.90 11.84 -18.43
N LYS A 22 -1.54 10.66 -18.52
CA LYS A 22 -1.21 9.49 -17.68
C LYS A 22 0.13 8.89 -18.07
N LEU A 23 0.46 8.87 -19.37
CA LEU A 23 1.75 8.39 -19.86
C LEU A 23 2.90 9.32 -19.46
N GLU A 24 2.68 10.64 -19.49
CA GLU A 24 3.65 11.61 -18.99
C GLU A 24 3.87 11.46 -17.47
N GLN A 25 2.79 11.32 -16.70
CA GLN A 25 2.88 11.04 -15.27
C GLN A 25 3.63 9.73 -14.98
N LEU A 26 3.33 8.67 -15.73
CA LEU A 26 4.00 7.38 -15.65
C LEU A 26 5.49 7.52 -15.90
N LYS A 27 5.88 8.26 -16.94
CA LYS A 27 7.28 8.55 -17.26
C LYS A 27 7.97 9.26 -16.10
N THR A 28 7.38 10.35 -15.61
CA THR A 28 7.95 11.11 -14.49
C THR A 28 8.19 10.20 -13.30
N VAL A 29 7.21 9.39 -12.91
CA VAL A 29 7.30 8.47 -11.77
C VAL A 29 8.39 7.41 -11.94
N LEU A 30 8.55 6.86 -13.14
CA LEU A 30 9.55 5.85 -13.45
C LEU A 30 10.98 6.43 -13.49
N GLU A 31 11.11 7.69 -13.91
CA GLU A 31 12.40 8.41 -13.96
C GLU A 31 12.77 9.04 -12.60
N MET A 32 11.77 9.29 -11.75
CA MET A 32 11.94 9.90 -10.44
C MET A 32 12.74 8.98 -9.51
N TYR A 33 13.87 9.50 -9.02
CA TYR A 33 14.86 8.82 -8.17
C TYR A 33 15.66 7.70 -8.86
N GLY A 34 15.78 7.74 -10.19
CA GLY A 34 16.71 6.92 -10.98
C GLY A 34 16.26 5.48 -11.28
N HIS A 35 15.73 4.76 -10.28
CA HIS A 35 15.24 3.38 -10.47
C HIS A 35 13.87 3.18 -9.81
N PHE A 36 12.96 2.48 -10.50
CA PHE A 36 11.66 2.10 -9.94
C PHE A 36 11.79 0.81 -9.13
N SER A 37 12.38 0.93 -7.93
CA SER A 37 12.57 -0.18 -6.98
C SER A 37 12.13 0.17 -5.56
N GLY A 38 11.85 -0.85 -4.76
CA GLY A 38 11.48 -0.71 -3.34
C GLY A 38 10.05 -1.16 -3.01
N ILE A 39 9.76 -1.34 -1.72
CA ILE A 39 8.52 -1.93 -1.21
C ILE A 39 7.25 -1.13 -1.56
N ASN A 40 7.40 0.18 -1.78
CA ASN A 40 6.30 1.08 -2.11
C ASN A 40 6.20 1.37 -3.61
N ARG A 41 6.95 0.63 -4.44
CA ARG A 41 6.92 0.72 -5.89
C ARG A 41 6.49 -0.63 -6.44
N LYS A 42 5.22 -0.74 -6.83
CA LYS A 42 4.63 -1.99 -7.31
C LYS A 42 4.16 -1.79 -8.74
N VAL A 43 4.63 -2.67 -9.61
CA VAL A 43 4.11 -2.83 -10.97
C VAL A 43 3.28 -4.11 -10.97
N GLN A 44 2.03 -4.00 -11.42
CA GLN A 44 1.15 -5.13 -11.63
C GLN A 44 0.74 -5.17 -13.09
N LEU A 45 0.97 -6.31 -13.74
CA LEU A 45 0.52 -6.61 -15.09
C LEU A 45 -0.62 -7.61 -14.98
N THR A 46 -1.79 -7.27 -15.51
CA THR A 46 -2.96 -8.14 -15.52
C THR A 46 -3.37 -8.38 -16.96
N TYR A 47 -3.28 -9.63 -17.42
CA TYR A 47 -3.80 -10.00 -18.73
C TYR A 47 -5.33 -10.02 -18.67
N LEU A 48 -5.96 -9.30 -19.58
CA LEU A 48 -7.40 -9.22 -19.73
C LEU A 48 -7.75 -9.88 -21.07
N PRO A 49 -8.17 -11.17 -21.07
CA PRO A 49 -8.44 -11.90 -22.30
C PRO A 49 -9.56 -11.27 -23.15
N HIS A 50 -10.42 -10.48 -22.50
CA HIS A 50 -11.55 -9.79 -23.09
C HIS A 50 -11.43 -8.26 -22.87
N GLY A 51 -10.23 -7.69 -22.87
CA GLY A 51 -10.05 -6.25 -22.81
C GLY A 51 -10.44 -5.59 -21.47
N CYS A 52 -10.30 -4.26 -21.41
CA CYS A 52 -10.65 -3.47 -20.22
C CYS A 52 -12.14 -3.08 -20.26
N PRO A 53 -12.94 -3.34 -19.21
CA PRO A 53 -14.29 -2.80 -19.14
C PRO A 53 -14.21 -1.27 -19.07
N LYS A 54 -14.71 -0.59 -20.12
CA LYS A 54 -14.70 0.87 -20.20
C LYS A 54 -15.48 1.46 -19.02
N THR A 55 -14.80 2.21 -18.16
CA THR A 55 -15.41 2.98 -17.06
C THR A 55 -15.85 4.34 -17.57
N SER A 56 -16.72 4.36 -18.57
CA SER A 56 -17.45 5.56 -18.94
C SER A 56 -18.73 5.11 -19.64
N SER A 57 -19.85 5.45 -19.01
CA SER A 57 -21.15 5.48 -19.64
C SER A 57 -21.09 6.46 -20.81
N GLU A 58 -20.78 5.99 -22.01
CA GLU A 58 -21.18 6.60 -23.27
C GLU A 58 -20.85 5.61 -24.39
N GLU A 59 -21.94 5.11 -24.96
CA GLU A 59 -22.07 4.36 -26.22
C GLU A 59 -21.70 2.87 -26.18
N GLU A 60 -22.78 2.06 -26.18
CA GLU A 60 -22.77 0.68 -26.64
C GLU A 60 -22.22 0.63 -28.07
N ASP A 61 -20.93 0.34 -28.23
CA ASP A 61 -20.40 -0.12 -29.51
C ASP A 61 -19.90 -1.56 -29.34
N ASN A 62 -20.42 -2.43 -30.19
CA ASN A 62 -20.23 -3.89 -30.27
C ASN A 62 -18.81 -4.27 -30.69
N ARG A 63 -17.79 -3.55 -30.19
CA ARG A 63 -16.39 -3.89 -30.45
C ARG A 63 -16.06 -5.10 -29.60
N LYS A 64 -15.73 -6.20 -30.30
CA LYS A 64 -15.20 -7.41 -29.69
C LYS A 64 -14.09 -6.99 -28.73
N GLN A 65 -14.28 -7.38 -27.48
CA GLN A 65 -13.35 -7.21 -26.39
C GLN A 65 -12.01 -7.87 -26.76
N GLU A 66 -11.10 -7.11 -27.37
CA GLU A 66 -9.80 -7.63 -27.77
C GLU A 66 -8.92 -7.89 -26.54
N PRO A 67 -8.08 -8.94 -26.57
CA PRO A 67 -7.19 -9.21 -25.45
C PRO A 67 -6.27 -8.01 -25.18
N SER A 68 -6.29 -7.50 -23.94
CA SER A 68 -5.47 -6.37 -23.54
C SER A 68 -4.64 -6.68 -22.31
N LEU A 69 -3.66 -5.83 -22.02
CA LEU A 69 -2.81 -5.93 -20.85
C LEU A 69 -3.00 -4.68 -20.00
N LEU A 70 -3.53 -4.84 -18.79
CA LEU A 70 -3.65 -3.74 -17.83
C LEU A 70 -2.36 -3.61 -17.04
N LEU A 71 -1.71 -2.45 -17.19
CA LEU A 71 -0.53 -2.06 -16.44
C LEU A 71 -0.94 -1.12 -15.28
N VAL A 72 -0.77 -1.58 -14.04
CA VAL A 72 -1.01 -0.77 -12.84
C VAL A 72 0.32 -0.45 -12.18
N LEU A 73 0.64 0.84 -12.05
CA LEU A 73 1.76 1.30 -11.25
C LEU A 73 1.26 1.95 -9.97
N LYS A 74 1.80 1.48 -8.85
CA LYS A 74 1.61 2.07 -7.53
C LYS A 74 2.96 2.55 -7.03
N TRP A 75 3.05 3.83 -6.68
CA TRP A 75 4.24 4.45 -6.14
C TRP A 75 3.88 5.35 -4.95
N GLY A 76 4.89 5.76 -4.17
CA GLY A 76 4.73 6.68 -3.06
C GLY A 76 4.64 5.96 -1.72
N GLY A 77 3.53 6.13 -1.00
CA GLY A 77 3.39 5.72 0.40
C GLY A 77 3.67 6.83 1.41
N GLU A 78 3.92 8.05 0.92
CA GLU A 78 3.95 9.27 1.73
C GLU A 78 2.53 9.74 2.05
N LEU A 79 2.39 10.47 3.15
CA LEU A 79 1.12 11.09 3.52
C LEU A 79 0.80 12.24 2.57
N THR A 80 -0.33 12.12 1.86
CA THR A 80 -0.81 13.14 0.92
C THR A 80 -1.21 14.42 1.65
N PRO A 81 -1.23 15.58 0.96
CA PRO A 81 -1.75 16.82 1.54
C PRO A 81 -3.17 16.68 2.08
N ALA A 82 -4.05 15.97 1.35
CA ALA A 82 -5.40 15.67 1.81
C ALA A 82 -5.40 14.87 3.12
N GLY A 83 -4.55 13.85 3.24
CA GLY A 83 -4.41 13.07 4.47
C GLY A 83 -3.91 13.89 5.66
N ARG A 84 -3.04 14.89 5.42
CA ARG A 84 -2.60 15.83 6.48
C ARG A 84 -3.77 16.67 7.01
N VAL A 85 -4.57 17.24 6.11
CA VAL A 85 -5.74 18.06 6.48
C VAL A 85 -6.76 17.22 7.25
N GLN A 86 -7.08 16.02 6.76
CA GLN A 86 -7.98 15.10 7.44
C GLN A 86 -7.52 14.75 8.86
N ALA A 87 -6.24 14.47 9.04
CA ALA A 87 -5.67 14.16 10.36
C ALA A 87 -5.73 15.37 11.31
N GLU A 88 -5.44 16.58 10.81
CA GLU A 88 -5.50 17.81 11.58
C GLU A 88 -6.95 18.16 11.99
N GLU A 89 -7.90 18.03 11.06
CA GLU A 89 -9.33 18.23 11.33
C GLU A 89 -9.86 17.24 12.37
N LEU A 90 -9.45 15.97 12.28
CA LEU A 90 -9.78 14.96 13.27
C LEU A 90 -9.24 15.34 14.66
N GLY A 91 -7.99 15.80 14.75
CA GLY A 91 -7.42 16.30 16.00
C GLY A 91 -8.23 17.46 16.58
N ARG A 92 -8.63 18.41 15.72
CA ARG A 92 -9.46 19.55 16.09
C ARG A 92 -10.84 19.12 16.61
N ALA A 93 -11.45 18.11 16.01
CA ALA A 93 -12.73 17.56 16.48
C ALA A 93 -12.57 16.88 17.86
N PHE A 94 -11.47 16.13 18.07
CA PHE A 94 -11.18 15.47 19.34
C PHE A 94 -11.00 16.45 20.51
N ARG A 95 -10.53 17.66 20.22
CA ARG A 95 -10.44 18.75 21.21
C ARG A 95 -11.79 19.09 21.86
N CYS A 96 -12.88 18.95 21.13
CA CYS A 96 -14.24 19.27 21.60
C CYS A 96 -14.86 18.17 22.47
N MET A 97 -14.25 16.98 22.56
CA MET A 97 -14.72 15.89 23.42
C MET A 97 -14.40 16.12 24.91
N TYR A 98 -13.52 17.08 25.24
CA TYR A 98 -13.18 17.41 26.62
C TYR A 98 -14.09 18.53 27.18
N PRO A 99 -14.52 18.42 28.46
CA PRO A 99 -15.40 19.40 29.10
C PRO A 99 -14.86 20.83 28.96
N GLY A 100 -15.74 21.76 28.58
CA GLY A 100 -15.38 23.15 28.22
C GLY A 100 -15.17 23.37 26.72
N GLY A 101 -15.33 22.35 25.86
CA GLY A 101 -15.40 22.47 24.40
C GLY A 101 -16.83 22.57 23.82
N GLN A 102 -17.87 22.39 24.65
CA GLN A 102 -19.29 22.52 24.28
C GLN A 102 -19.96 23.67 25.05
N GLY A 103 -20.89 24.40 24.42
CA GLY A 103 -21.62 25.55 24.99
C GLY A 103 -21.23 26.91 24.38
N ASP A 104 -21.67 28.01 24.98
CA ASP A 104 -21.51 29.41 24.48
C ASP A 104 -20.06 29.87 24.25
N TYR A 105 -19.07 29.08 24.70
CA TYR A 105 -17.64 29.32 24.52
C TYR A 105 -16.98 28.41 23.46
N ALA A 106 -17.73 27.54 22.77
CA ALA A 106 -17.21 26.59 21.78
C ALA A 106 -16.53 27.26 20.55
N GLY A 107 -16.83 28.54 20.31
CA GLY A 107 -16.23 29.34 19.23
C GLY A 107 -14.96 30.10 19.60
N PHE A 108 -14.57 30.14 20.89
CA PHE A 108 -13.39 30.89 21.32
C PHE A 108 -12.10 30.07 21.16
N PRO A 109 -11.03 30.64 20.58
CA PRO A 109 -9.72 30.01 20.57
C PRO A 109 -9.25 29.74 22.02
N GLY A 110 -8.96 28.48 22.36
CA GLY A 110 -8.41 28.11 23.68
C GLY A 110 -9.35 27.37 24.64
N CYS A 111 -10.58 27.04 24.23
CA CYS A 111 -11.53 26.25 25.02
C CYS A 111 -11.34 24.72 24.83
N GLY A 112 -11.96 23.90 25.70
CA GLY A 112 -11.78 22.44 25.72
C GLY A 112 -10.42 21.99 26.27
N LEU A 113 -9.79 21.00 25.62
CA LEU A 113 -8.49 20.44 26.02
C LEU A 113 -7.38 21.50 26.19
N LEU A 114 -7.45 22.60 25.43
CA LEU A 114 -6.47 23.70 25.48
C LEU A 114 -6.55 24.53 26.76
N ARG A 115 -7.69 24.54 27.46
CA ARG A 115 -7.84 25.29 28.72
C ARG A 115 -6.98 24.71 29.84
N LEU A 116 -6.50 23.49 29.68
CA LEU A 116 -5.71 22.77 30.67
C LEU A 116 -4.18 22.87 30.41
N HIS A 117 -3.76 23.91 29.67
CA HIS A 117 -2.42 24.13 29.09
C HIS A 117 -1.21 23.97 30.04
N SER A 118 -1.39 23.94 31.36
CA SER A 118 -0.29 23.76 32.33
C SER A 118 0.18 22.30 32.53
N THR A 119 -0.61 21.28 32.17
CA THR A 119 -0.33 19.87 32.56
C THR A 119 -0.05 18.91 31.40
N TYR A 120 -0.44 19.22 30.16
CA TYR A 120 -0.46 18.22 29.09
C TYR A 120 0.88 17.86 28.44
N ARG A 121 1.91 18.71 28.53
CA ARG A 121 3.26 18.36 28.01
C ARG A 121 3.84 17.12 28.70
N HIS A 122 3.40 16.86 29.92
CA HIS A 122 3.85 15.74 30.76
C HIS A 122 2.86 14.57 30.70
N ASP A 123 1.57 14.87 30.52
CA ASP A 123 0.48 13.89 30.64
C ASP A 123 0.08 13.24 29.30
N LEU A 124 0.40 13.85 28.15
CA LEU A 124 0.11 13.29 26.84
C LEU A 124 1.36 12.67 26.20
N LYS A 125 1.26 11.39 25.81
CA LYS A 125 2.27 10.68 25.04
C LYS A 125 1.64 10.15 23.76
N ILE A 126 2.16 10.56 22.61
CA ILE A 126 1.72 10.07 21.30
C ILE A 126 2.76 9.08 20.80
N TYR A 127 2.30 7.89 20.44
CA TYR A 127 3.14 6.84 19.87
C TYR A 127 2.69 6.54 18.45
N ALA A 128 3.66 6.33 17.56
CA ALA A 128 3.42 5.93 16.18
C ALA A 128 4.41 4.83 15.79
N SER A 129 4.00 3.98 14.86
CA SER A 129 4.91 3.03 14.21
C SER A 129 6.03 3.76 13.47
N ASP A 130 7.15 3.08 13.20
CA ASP A 130 8.32 3.61 12.50
C ASP A 130 8.09 3.90 11.00
N GLU A 131 6.83 3.93 10.58
CA GLU A 131 6.44 4.17 9.20
C GLU A 131 6.14 5.66 8.96
N GLY A 132 6.88 6.29 8.05
CA GLY A 132 6.86 7.74 7.87
C GLY A 132 5.47 8.36 7.66
N ARG A 133 4.56 7.70 6.93
CA ARG A 133 3.18 8.19 6.78
C ARG A 133 2.38 8.16 8.09
N VAL A 134 2.60 7.15 8.93
CA VAL A 134 1.91 7.00 10.22
C VAL A 134 2.41 8.06 11.20
N GLN A 135 3.73 8.25 11.25
CA GLN A 135 4.39 9.32 12.01
C GLN A 135 3.84 10.71 11.62
N MET A 136 3.83 11.03 10.32
CA MET A 136 3.34 12.31 9.83
C MET A 136 1.84 12.52 10.10
N THR A 137 1.05 11.44 10.06
CA THR A 137 -0.38 11.48 10.41
C THR A 137 -0.55 11.79 11.89
N ALA A 138 0.22 11.13 12.76
CA ALA A 138 0.19 11.38 14.20
C ALA A 138 0.61 12.82 14.54
N ALA A 139 1.62 13.37 13.85
CA ALA A 139 2.03 14.76 14.03
C ALA A 139 0.94 15.75 13.59
N ALA A 140 0.29 15.50 12.44
CA ALA A 140 -0.83 16.33 11.96
C ALA A 140 -2.03 16.28 12.91
N PHE A 141 -2.36 15.10 13.42
CA PHE A 141 -3.38 14.94 14.45
C PHE A 141 -3.03 15.69 15.74
N ALA A 142 -1.79 15.56 16.23
CA ALA A 142 -1.31 16.27 17.42
C ALA A 142 -1.41 17.80 17.24
N LYS A 143 -1.06 18.28 16.05
CA LYS A 143 -1.19 19.69 15.68
C LYS A 143 -2.62 20.19 15.82
N GLY A 144 -3.60 19.46 15.25
CA GLY A 144 -5.01 19.82 15.36
C GLY A 144 -5.56 19.72 16.78
N LEU A 145 -5.17 18.67 17.50
CA LEU A 145 -5.60 18.40 18.88
C LEU A 145 -5.14 19.48 19.86
N LEU A 146 -3.88 19.90 19.74
CA LEU A 146 -3.22 20.84 20.65
C LEU A 146 -3.15 22.27 20.08
N ALA A 147 -3.79 22.54 18.93
CA ALA A 147 -3.77 23.83 18.25
C ALA A 147 -2.35 24.41 18.09
N LEU A 148 -1.40 23.57 17.70
CA LEU A 148 -0.01 23.97 17.50
C LEU A 148 0.13 24.71 16.16
N GLU A 149 0.93 25.78 16.17
CA GLU A 149 1.32 26.48 14.95
C GLU A 149 2.65 25.94 14.40
N GLY A 150 2.87 26.10 13.10
CA GLY A 150 4.12 25.70 12.43
C GLY A 150 4.04 24.40 11.62
N GLU A 151 5.22 23.96 11.16
CA GLU A 151 5.38 22.76 10.33
C GLU A 151 5.22 21.47 11.14
N LEU A 152 4.96 20.35 10.46
CA LEU A 152 4.80 19.05 11.12
C LEU A 152 6.12 18.48 11.65
N THR A 153 7.26 18.83 11.05
CA THR A 153 8.56 18.24 11.40
C THR A 153 8.98 18.52 12.85
N PRO A 154 8.91 19.77 13.37
CA PRO A 154 9.19 20.03 14.78
C PRO A 154 8.22 19.32 15.72
N ILE A 155 6.92 19.28 15.36
CA ILE A 155 5.87 18.62 16.15
C ILE A 155 6.12 17.12 16.22
N LEU A 156 6.48 16.50 15.10
CA LEU A 156 6.81 15.09 15.02
C LEU A 156 7.93 14.74 16.01
N VAL A 157 9.05 15.48 15.94
CA VAL A 157 10.23 15.23 16.78
C VAL A 157 9.93 15.42 18.27
N GLN A 158 9.09 16.40 18.62
CA GLN A 158 8.82 16.74 20.02
C GLN A 158 7.69 15.91 20.65
N MET A 159 6.68 15.53 19.87
CA MET A 159 5.43 14.98 20.40
C MET A 159 5.21 13.51 20.06
N VAL A 160 5.71 13.05 18.92
CA VAL A 160 5.46 11.69 18.43
C VAL A 160 6.67 10.83 18.71
N LYS A 161 6.51 9.87 19.61
CA LYS A 161 7.54 8.88 19.91
C LYS A 161 7.44 7.76 18.89
N SER A 162 8.49 7.59 18.10
CA SER A 162 8.74 6.35 17.37
C SER A 162 9.14 5.32 18.41
N ALA A 163 8.22 4.44 18.77
CA ALA A 163 8.49 3.36 19.70
C ALA A 163 8.14 2.04 19.03
N ASN A 164 8.89 1.00 19.38
CA ASN A 164 8.51 -0.37 19.06
C ASN A 164 7.25 -0.69 19.91
N MET A 165 6.07 -0.40 19.36
CA MET A 165 4.78 -0.47 20.05
C MET A 165 4.40 -1.89 20.49
N ASN A 166 5.20 -2.88 20.10
CA ASN A 166 5.02 -4.32 20.34
C ASN A 166 4.79 -4.67 21.82
N GLY A 167 5.14 -3.82 22.79
CA GLY A 167 4.96 -4.06 24.23
C GLY A 167 4.04 -3.09 24.97
N LEU A 168 3.32 -2.21 24.26
CA LEU A 168 2.53 -1.14 24.90
C LEU A 168 1.07 -1.53 25.14
N LEU A 169 0.52 -2.40 24.29
CA LEU A 169 -0.89 -2.86 24.37
C LEU A 169 -1.05 -4.38 24.26
N ASP A 170 -0.02 -5.11 23.82
CA ASP A 170 -0.08 -6.56 23.64
C ASP A 170 0.76 -7.26 24.70
N SER A 171 0.11 -7.90 25.67
CA SER A 171 0.75 -8.74 26.68
C SER A 171 1.19 -10.11 26.13
N ASP A 172 0.74 -10.47 24.91
CA ASP A 172 0.89 -11.82 24.33
C ASP A 172 1.76 -11.87 23.05
N SER A 173 2.47 -10.78 22.71
CA SER A 173 3.23 -10.63 21.45
C SER A 173 4.26 -11.74 21.21
N ASP A 174 4.86 -12.27 22.28
CA ASP A 174 5.84 -13.35 22.19
C ASP A 174 5.19 -14.66 21.72
N SER A 175 3.94 -14.93 22.10
CA SER A 175 3.23 -16.13 21.67
C SER A 175 2.84 -16.07 20.18
N LEU A 176 2.34 -14.91 19.72
CA LEU A 176 1.91 -14.72 18.34
C LEU A 176 3.08 -14.66 17.37
N SER A 177 4.15 -13.94 17.72
CA SER A 177 5.36 -13.87 16.90
C SER A 177 6.05 -15.23 16.77
N ASN A 178 6.10 -16.02 17.84
CA ASN A 178 6.62 -17.40 17.80
C ASN A 178 5.74 -18.32 16.94
N CYS A 179 4.41 -18.24 17.07
CA CYS A 179 3.49 -18.97 16.19
C CYS A 179 3.69 -18.59 14.72
N GLN A 180 3.84 -17.31 14.40
CA GLN A 180 4.11 -16.85 13.03
C GLN A 180 5.43 -17.40 12.49
N HIS A 181 6.51 -17.38 13.28
CA HIS A 181 7.79 -17.96 12.85
C HIS A 181 7.68 -19.46 12.59
N ARG A 182 6.98 -20.20 13.47
CA ARG A 182 6.74 -21.64 13.30
C ARG A 182 5.93 -21.93 12.03
N VAL A 183 4.89 -21.14 11.75
CA VAL A 183 4.09 -21.28 10.53
C VAL A 183 4.93 -20.96 9.30
N LYS A 184 5.70 -19.87 9.30
CA LYS A 184 6.60 -19.51 8.18
C LYS A 184 7.64 -20.58 7.92
N ALA A 185 8.28 -21.11 8.96
CA ALA A 185 9.27 -22.18 8.83
C ALA A 185 8.65 -23.44 8.23
N ARG A 186 7.47 -23.86 8.72
CA ARG A 186 6.74 -25.02 8.20
C ARG A 186 6.31 -24.83 6.74
N LEU A 187 5.80 -23.66 6.37
CA LEU A 187 5.43 -23.34 4.99
C LEU A 187 6.66 -23.37 4.08
N ASN A 188 7.77 -22.80 4.53
CA ASN A 188 9.03 -22.80 3.79
C ASN A 188 9.52 -24.23 3.54
N GLU A 189 9.54 -25.08 4.57
CA GLU A 189 9.92 -26.49 4.46
C GLU A 189 9.06 -27.27 3.44
N ILE A 190 7.75 -27.05 3.43
CA ILE A 190 6.84 -27.76 2.52
C ILE A 190 6.99 -27.23 1.08
N LEU A 191 7.06 -25.91 0.91
CA LEU A 191 7.09 -25.27 -0.42
C LEU A 191 8.47 -25.34 -1.10
N GLN A 192 9.54 -25.68 -0.37
CA GLN A 192 10.89 -25.88 -0.93
C GLN A 192 11.21 -27.35 -1.26
N ARG A 193 10.23 -28.25 -1.27
CA ARG A 193 10.43 -29.63 -1.74
C ARG A 193 10.12 -29.72 -3.24
N ASP A 194 11.08 -30.22 -4.03
CA ASP A 194 10.86 -30.51 -5.46
C ASP A 194 10.06 -31.82 -5.63
N ARG A 195 8.79 -31.79 -5.25
CA ARG A 195 7.85 -32.89 -5.43
C ARG A 195 6.43 -32.34 -5.58
N ASP A 196 5.56 -33.17 -6.14
CA ASP A 196 4.13 -32.88 -6.18
C ASP A 196 3.53 -32.98 -4.77
N PHE A 197 2.51 -32.16 -4.49
CA PHE A 197 1.80 -32.20 -3.22
C PHE A 197 1.19 -33.58 -2.95
N THR A 198 1.48 -34.13 -1.78
CA THR A 198 0.90 -35.37 -1.29
C THR A 198 -0.36 -35.09 -0.44
N SER A 199 -1.23 -36.09 -0.23
CA SER A 199 -2.41 -35.93 0.64
C SER A 199 -2.08 -35.41 2.04
N GLU A 200 -0.92 -35.79 2.58
CA GLU A 200 -0.41 -35.29 3.86
C GLU A 200 -0.10 -33.78 3.80
N ASP A 201 0.40 -33.28 2.66
CA ASP A 201 0.66 -31.85 2.48
C ASP A 201 -0.65 -31.05 2.43
N TYR A 202 -1.73 -31.62 1.85
CA TYR A 202 -3.06 -31.01 1.88
C TYR A 202 -3.61 -30.89 3.31
N GLU A 203 -3.50 -31.94 4.12
CA GLU A 203 -3.89 -31.89 5.54
C GLU A 203 -3.06 -30.86 6.32
N LYS A 204 -1.75 -30.79 6.03
CA LYS A 204 -0.83 -29.88 6.72
C LYS A 204 -1.03 -28.41 6.35
N LEU A 205 -1.30 -28.10 5.08
CA LEU A 205 -1.45 -26.74 4.56
C LEU A 205 -2.88 -26.22 4.65
N THR A 206 -3.87 -27.11 4.59
CA THR A 206 -5.29 -26.75 4.55
C THR A 206 -6.11 -27.48 5.64
N PRO A 207 -5.76 -27.33 6.93
CA PRO A 207 -6.45 -28.03 8.01
C PRO A 207 -7.94 -27.65 8.13
N SER A 208 -8.33 -26.49 7.61
CA SER A 208 -9.72 -26.01 7.56
C SER A 208 -10.52 -26.52 6.37
N GLY A 209 -9.90 -27.27 5.44
CA GLY A 209 -10.58 -27.77 4.24
C GLY A 209 -11.00 -26.68 3.25
N SER A 210 -10.31 -25.53 3.25
CA SER A 210 -10.68 -24.41 2.36
C SER A 210 -10.57 -24.80 0.88
N ILE A 211 -11.70 -24.75 0.19
CA ILE A 211 -11.83 -25.11 -1.24
C ILE A 211 -10.89 -24.26 -2.11
N SER A 212 -10.68 -22.99 -1.79
CA SER A 212 -9.80 -22.10 -2.56
C SER A 212 -8.34 -22.56 -2.50
N LEU A 213 -7.88 -22.95 -1.31
CA LEU A 213 -6.51 -23.43 -1.11
C LEU A 213 -6.29 -24.78 -1.79
N ILE A 214 -7.26 -25.70 -1.69
CA ILE A 214 -7.20 -27.00 -2.37
C ILE A 214 -7.10 -26.80 -3.88
N LYS A 215 -7.96 -25.97 -4.48
CA LYS A 215 -7.88 -25.64 -5.91
C LYS A 215 -6.54 -25.00 -6.29
N SER A 216 -6.00 -24.09 -5.47
CA SER A 216 -4.68 -23.52 -5.72
C SER A 216 -3.58 -24.57 -5.68
N MET A 217 -3.61 -25.50 -4.73
CA MET A 217 -2.65 -26.60 -4.63
C MET A 217 -2.76 -27.57 -5.83
N GLU A 218 -3.97 -27.87 -6.30
CA GLU A 218 -4.21 -28.68 -7.50
C GLU A 218 -3.65 -28.05 -8.78
N VAL A 219 -3.72 -26.72 -8.88
CA VAL A 219 -3.16 -25.96 -10.01
C VAL A 219 -1.63 -25.92 -9.95
N ILE A 220 -1.06 -25.71 -8.75
CA ILE A 220 0.39 -25.61 -8.56
C ILE A 220 1.07 -26.96 -8.72
N LYS A 221 0.51 -28.04 -8.15
CA LYS A 221 1.08 -29.40 -8.05
C LYS A 221 2.47 -29.44 -7.40
N ASN A 222 3.50 -28.98 -8.11
CA ASN A 222 4.87 -28.83 -7.64
C ASN A 222 5.23 -27.34 -7.54
N PRO A 223 5.48 -26.83 -6.32
CA PRO A 223 5.81 -25.42 -6.10
C PRO A 223 7.08 -24.97 -6.84
N ILE A 224 8.15 -25.77 -6.80
CA ILE A 224 9.45 -25.41 -7.38
C ILE A 224 9.35 -25.33 -8.90
N LYS A 225 8.82 -26.37 -9.54
CA LYS A 225 8.65 -26.38 -11.00
C LYS A 225 7.73 -25.27 -11.48
N THR A 226 6.71 -24.92 -10.69
CA THR A 226 5.82 -23.79 -11.00
C THR A 226 6.57 -22.47 -10.91
N CYS A 227 7.38 -22.27 -9.87
CA CYS A 227 8.26 -21.10 -9.75
C CYS A 227 9.26 -20.99 -10.91
N ASP A 228 9.89 -22.09 -11.31
CA ASP A 228 10.81 -22.14 -12.46
C ASP A 228 10.10 -21.79 -13.77
N LYS A 229 8.88 -22.31 -13.96
CA LYS A 229 8.04 -21.97 -15.12
C LYS A 229 7.68 -20.48 -15.13
N VAL A 230 7.29 -19.91 -13.98
CA VAL A 230 7.00 -18.47 -13.87
C VAL A 230 8.25 -17.65 -14.15
N TYR A 231 9.41 -18.04 -13.62
CA TYR A 231 10.69 -17.40 -13.87
C TYR A 231 11.04 -17.40 -15.37
N PHE A 232 10.92 -18.54 -16.03
CA PHE A 232 11.15 -18.67 -17.47
C PHE A 232 10.20 -17.79 -18.30
N LEU A 233 8.91 -17.74 -17.94
CA LEU A 233 7.95 -16.87 -18.61
C LEU A 233 8.29 -15.39 -18.44
N ILE A 234 8.72 -14.96 -17.25
CA ILE A 234 9.18 -13.59 -16.99
C ILE A 234 10.43 -13.27 -17.81
N GLN A 235 11.41 -14.19 -17.85
CA GLN A 235 12.61 -14.02 -18.68
C GLN A 235 12.29 -13.92 -20.16
N SER A 236 11.38 -14.77 -20.66
CA SER A 236 10.93 -14.75 -22.05
C SER A 236 10.23 -13.42 -22.38
N LEU A 237 9.29 -12.98 -21.54
CA LEU A 237 8.61 -11.69 -21.68
C LEU A 237 9.61 -10.52 -21.69
N THR A 238 10.54 -10.52 -20.74
CA THR A 238 11.58 -9.48 -20.65
C THR A 238 12.46 -9.46 -21.91
N SER A 239 12.78 -10.63 -22.47
CA SER A 239 13.59 -10.75 -23.69
C SER A 239 12.84 -10.22 -24.92
N GLN A 240 11.55 -10.56 -25.04
CA GLN A 240 10.70 -10.05 -26.12
C GLN A 240 10.54 -8.52 -26.05
N ILE A 241 10.37 -7.95 -24.84
CA ILE A 241 10.32 -6.50 -24.65
C ILE A 241 11.64 -5.85 -25.09
N LYS A 242 12.79 -6.43 -24.74
CA LYS A 242 14.11 -5.91 -25.13
C LYS A 242 14.39 -6.02 -26.63
N GLN A 243 13.81 -7.00 -27.33
CA GLN A 243 14.00 -7.18 -28.78
C GLN A 243 13.08 -6.27 -29.62
N ARG A 244 11.93 -5.87 -29.08
CA ARG A 244 10.99 -4.94 -29.73
C ARG A 244 11.35 -3.46 -29.52
N MET A 245 12.25 -3.15 -28.57
CA MET A 245 12.79 -1.81 -28.30
C MET A 245 14.14 -1.60 -28.98
#